data_AF-A0AAD0VAB3-F1
#
_entry.id   AF-A0AAD0VAB3-F1
#
_cell.length_a   1.000
_cell.length_b   1.000
_cell.length_c   1.000
_cell.angle_alpha   90.00
_cell.angle_beta   90.00
_cell.angle_gamma   90.00
#
_symmetry.space_group_name_H-M   'P 1'
#
loop_
_entity.id
_entity.type
_entity.pdbx_description
1 polymer ?
#
loop_
_entity_poly.entity_id
_entity_poly.type
_entity_poly.pdbx_seq_one_letter_code
_entity_poly.pdbx_strand_id
1 'polypeptide(L)'
;MKITKLLMTIALSTFSIWASADNIYREGTKGYELATYAKTVLPASVTPYFILAKDKSFFYGQIDQAKRAEVLSTASQNALQAANTNVNSRAVAFAKYELSLPEGADRKVCKVVFVDEKRAVVGSTLMHELMHCRIGSSELEADYRAQIGKVIALEKDIRPGASLSMFEEVLARAMSLSYIVNYGIKEDADFFQRRMQLPYPSNPGPNAMPRVLHLCIQKGACSIEAGSLAKKLLNDDEFKQLLIKDFKANNAFNQKVGFD
;
A
#
# COMPACT_ATOMS: atom_id res chain seq x y z
N MET A 1 -43.42 8.57 46.14
CA MET A 1 -42.55 9.76 46.32
C MET A 1 -41.23 9.35 46.94
N LYS A 2 -40.13 9.52 46.20
CA LYS A 2 -38.81 9.93 46.71
C LYS A 2 -37.90 10.21 45.51
N ILE A 3 -38.04 11.44 45.03
CA ILE A 3 -37.09 12.15 44.18
C ILE A 3 -35.86 12.40 45.05
N THR A 4 -34.68 11.89 44.69
CA THR A 4 -33.40 12.64 44.78
C THR A 4 -32.19 11.84 44.30
N LYS A 5 -31.33 12.56 43.56
CA LYS A 5 -29.88 12.36 43.34
C LYS A 5 -29.44 11.34 42.28
N LEU A 6 -29.19 11.84 41.06
CA LEU A 6 -27.83 11.97 40.50
C LEU A 6 -27.93 12.83 39.24
N LEU A 7 -27.73 14.15 39.32
CA LEU A 7 -26.46 14.83 39.04
C LEU A 7 -25.69 14.22 37.85
N MET A 8 -25.84 14.90 36.72
CA MET A 8 -24.80 15.19 35.72
C MET A 8 -23.68 14.16 35.59
N THR A 9 -23.79 13.35 34.54
CA THR A 9 -22.62 13.03 33.73
C THR A 9 -22.98 13.38 32.29
N ILE A 10 -22.97 14.70 32.00
CA ILE A 10 -22.56 15.12 30.66
C ILE A 10 -21.07 14.77 30.65
N ALA A 11 -20.76 13.51 30.35
CA ALA A 11 -19.43 13.16 29.95
C ALA A 11 -19.19 13.98 28.69
N LEU A 12 -18.34 14.99 28.84
CA LEU A 12 -17.61 15.60 27.75
C LEU A 12 -17.02 14.46 26.91
N SER A 13 -17.74 14.03 25.88
CA SER A 13 -17.13 13.52 24.66
C SER A 13 -16.91 14.70 23.72
N THR A 14 -16.38 15.82 24.25
CA THR A 14 -15.59 16.74 23.44
C THR A 14 -14.31 16.00 23.10
N PHE A 15 -13.98 16.01 21.81
CA PHE A 15 -12.95 15.21 21.12
C PHE A 15 -13.46 13.90 20.50
N SER A 16 -14.43 14.00 19.59
CA SER A 16 -14.19 13.34 18.29
C SER A 16 -13.01 14.06 17.62
N ILE A 17 -11.79 13.68 17.99
CA ILE A 17 -10.59 14.08 17.26
C ILE A 17 -10.76 13.47 15.88
N TRP A 18 -10.86 14.32 14.88
CA TRP A 18 -11.10 13.96 13.50
C TRP A 18 -10.02 12.98 13.02
N ALA A 19 -10.32 11.69 13.04
CA ALA A 19 -9.65 10.72 12.19
C ALA A 19 -10.33 10.75 10.82
N SER A 20 -10.15 11.86 10.11
CA SER A 20 -10.46 11.95 8.68
C SER A 20 -9.12 12.07 7.96
N ALA A 21 -8.81 11.12 7.10
CA ALA A 21 -7.79 11.27 6.06
C ALA A 21 -8.23 12.37 5.09
N ASP A 22 -8.34 13.60 5.57
CA ASP A 22 -8.82 14.69 4.76
C ASP A 22 -7.82 15.02 3.67
N ASN A 23 -8.36 15.39 2.53
CA ASN A 23 -7.54 15.67 1.36
C ASN A 23 -6.71 16.92 1.67
N ILE A 24 -5.41 16.70 1.93
CA ILE A 24 -4.49 17.79 2.30
C ILE A 24 -4.21 18.73 1.12
N TYR A 25 -4.52 18.30 -0.10
CA TYR A 25 -4.27 19.05 -1.31
C TYR A 25 -5.39 20.07 -1.57
N ARG A 26 -5.05 21.10 -2.32
CA ARG A 26 -5.99 22.14 -2.77
C ARG A 26 -6.87 21.59 -3.88
N GLU A 27 -8.17 21.85 -3.81
CA GLU A 27 -9.11 21.47 -4.85
C GLU A 27 -8.65 22.01 -6.23
N GLY A 28 -8.86 21.21 -7.27
CA GLY A 28 -8.40 21.52 -8.64
C GLY A 28 -6.93 21.21 -8.93
N THR A 29 -6.13 20.77 -7.94
CA THR A 29 -4.75 20.30 -8.16
C THR A 29 -4.70 18.81 -8.52
N LYS A 30 -3.59 18.37 -9.14
CA LYS A 30 -3.38 16.95 -9.44
C LYS A 30 -3.31 16.09 -8.17
N GLY A 31 -2.65 16.58 -7.12
CA GLY A 31 -2.60 15.92 -5.81
C GLY A 31 -3.98 15.71 -5.21
N TYR A 32 -4.91 16.65 -5.41
CA TYR A 32 -6.30 16.50 -4.96
C TYR A 32 -7.03 15.39 -5.70
N GLU A 33 -6.87 15.30 -7.02
CA GLU A 33 -7.42 14.19 -7.84
C GLU A 33 -6.91 12.83 -7.34
N LEU A 34 -5.58 12.70 -7.19
CA LEU A 34 -4.93 11.47 -6.73
C LEU A 34 -5.36 11.10 -5.30
N ALA A 35 -5.47 12.08 -4.40
CA ALA A 35 -5.89 11.85 -3.01
C ALA A 35 -7.37 11.46 -2.91
N THR A 36 -8.21 12.02 -3.77
CA THR A 36 -9.64 11.66 -3.84
C THR A 36 -9.79 10.20 -4.27
N TYR A 37 -9.00 9.75 -5.24
CA TYR A 37 -8.94 8.34 -5.59
C TYR A 37 -8.40 7.49 -4.42
N ALA A 38 -7.30 7.92 -3.79
CA ALA A 38 -6.69 7.19 -2.68
C ALA A 38 -7.60 7.00 -1.47
N LYS A 39 -8.53 7.93 -1.20
CA LYS A 39 -9.57 7.78 -0.16
C LYS A 39 -10.45 6.54 -0.36
N THR A 40 -10.59 6.06 -1.60
CA THR A 40 -11.36 4.85 -1.90
C THR A 40 -10.60 3.56 -1.57
N VAL A 41 -9.28 3.67 -1.41
CA VAL A 41 -8.36 2.52 -1.25
C VAL A 41 -7.71 2.48 0.13
N LEU A 42 -7.37 3.62 0.72
CA LEU A 42 -6.65 3.69 1.98
C LEU A 42 -7.59 3.82 3.18
N PRO A 43 -7.23 3.25 4.35
CA PRO A 43 -7.98 3.47 5.58
C PRO A 43 -7.86 4.94 6.04
N ALA A 44 -8.86 5.41 6.79
CA ALA A 44 -8.95 6.82 7.23
C ALA A 44 -7.79 7.31 8.13
N SER A 45 -6.97 6.40 8.67
CA SER A 45 -5.79 6.73 9.47
C SER A 45 -4.53 6.98 8.64
N VAL A 46 -4.58 6.78 7.31
CA VAL A 46 -3.43 6.88 6.42
C VAL A 46 -3.59 8.04 5.45
N THR A 47 -2.63 8.96 5.46
CA THR A 47 -2.60 10.12 4.55
C THR A 47 -1.61 9.86 3.40
N PRO A 48 -2.03 10.01 2.11
CA PRO A 48 -1.15 9.80 0.97
C PRO A 48 -0.39 11.08 0.54
N TYR A 49 0.93 10.97 0.43
CA TYR A 49 1.84 12.01 -0.05
C TYR A 49 2.35 11.66 -1.45
N PHE A 50 1.97 12.45 -2.45
CA PHE A 50 2.34 12.26 -3.85
C PHE A 50 3.52 13.14 -4.22
N ILE A 51 4.62 12.51 -4.62
CA ILE A 51 5.91 13.17 -4.84
C ILE A 51 6.41 12.82 -6.24
N LEU A 52 7.12 13.74 -6.90
CA LEU A 52 7.92 13.42 -8.09
C LEU A 52 9.39 13.25 -7.70
N ALA A 53 10.02 12.18 -8.20
CA ALA A 53 11.40 11.78 -7.88
C ALA A 53 12.46 12.89 -8.03
N LYS A 54 12.20 13.89 -8.89
CA LYS A 54 13.11 15.02 -9.15
C LYS A 54 12.45 16.38 -8.97
N ASP A 55 11.19 16.42 -8.57
CA ASP A 55 10.44 17.66 -8.43
C ASP A 55 9.60 17.64 -7.15
N LYS A 56 10.19 18.20 -6.10
CA LYS A 56 9.53 18.38 -4.80
C LYS A 56 8.48 19.51 -4.84
N SER A 57 8.59 20.42 -5.82
CA SER A 57 7.63 21.51 -5.97
C SER A 57 6.25 20.98 -6.38
N PHE A 58 6.19 19.82 -7.03
CA PHE A 58 4.94 19.11 -7.26
C PHE A 58 4.15 18.91 -5.96
N PHE A 59 4.74 18.28 -4.94
CA PHE A 59 4.03 18.07 -3.67
C PHE A 59 3.73 19.41 -2.97
N TYR A 60 4.75 20.24 -2.77
CA TYR A 60 4.61 21.46 -1.97
C TYR A 60 3.77 22.56 -2.62
N GLY A 61 3.73 22.62 -3.95
CA GLY A 61 2.92 23.57 -4.71
C GLY A 61 1.43 23.23 -4.73
N GLN A 62 1.03 22.07 -4.23
CA GLN A 62 -0.36 21.58 -4.27
C GLN A 62 -1.06 21.62 -2.91
N ILE A 63 -0.36 22.03 -1.85
CA ILE A 63 -0.88 22.10 -0.47
C ILE A 63 -0.81 23.56 0.00
N ASP A 64 -1.85 24.04 0.67
CA ASP A 64 -1.84 25.37 1.28
C ASP A 64 -0.75 25.47 2.35
N GLN A 65 -0.06 26.61 2.43
CA GLN A 65 1.01 26.81 3.43
C GLN A 65 0.54 26.59 4.87
N ALA A 66 -0.69 26.99 5.19
CA ALA A 66 -1.29 26.78 6.51
C ALA A 66 -1.49 25.27 6.80
N LYS A 67 -2.10 24.53 5.87
CA LYS A 67 -2.25 23.07 5.96
C LYS A 67 -0.90 22.38 6.05
N ARG A 68 0.10 22.84 5.30
CA ARG A 68 1.45 22.27 5.31
C ARG A 68 2.07 22.30 6.71
N ALA A 69 1.94 23.39 7.44
CA ALA A 69 2.45 23.51 8.81
C ALA A 69 1.67 22.66 9.82
N GLU A 70 0.38 22.42 9.55
CA GLU A 70 -0.49 21.57 10.38
C GLU A 70 -0.28 20.08 10.13
N VAL A 71 0.06 19.69 8.90
CA VAL A 71 0.10 18.30 8.47
C VAL A 71 1.49 17.71 8.30
N LEU A 72 2.56 18.52 8.29
CA LEU A 72 3.94 18.04 8.12
C LEU A 72 4.87 18.49 9.24
N SER A 73 5.30 17.53 10.06
CA SER A 73 6.42 17.78 10.97
C SER A 73 7.74 18.07 10.20
N THR A 74 8.70 18.73 10.84
CA THR A 74 10.05 18.93 10.26
C THR A 74 10.73 17.60 9.93
N ALA A 75 10.55 16.57 10.76
CA ALA A 75 11.09 15.24 10.52
C ALA A 75 10.46 14.57 9.28
N SER A 76 9.16 14.77 9.08
CA SER A 76 8.46 14.31 7.87
C SER A 76 8.95 15.00 6.62
N GLN A 77 9.14 16.32 6.69
CA GLN A 77 9.74 17.07 5.59
C GLN A 77 11.13 16.55 5.24
N ASN A 78 11.95 16.17 6.23
CA ASN A 78 13.26 15.55 6.00
C ASN A 78 13.16 14.13 5.42
N ALA A 79 12.21 13.31 5.89
CA ALA A 79 11.98 11.97 5.36
C ALA A 79 11.43 11.96 3.92
N LEU A 80 10.67 13.00 3.55
CA LEU A 80 10.27 13.24 2.16
C LEU A 80 11.47 13.60 1.29
N GLN A 81 12.49 14.28 1.85
CA GLN A 81 13.70 14.62 1.10
C GLN A 81 14.59 13.41 0.80
N ALA A 82 14.62 12.40 1.68
CA ALA A 82 15.41 11.18 1.53
C ALA A 82 14.87 10.19 0.47
N ALA A 83 13.61 10.32 0.06
CA ALA A 83 13.00 9.42 -0.93
C ALA A 83 13.52 9.62 -2.37
N ASN A 84 14.21 10.74 -2.64
CA ASN A 84 14.67 11.09 -3.99
C ASN A 84 16.05 10.51 -4.35
N THR A 85 16.77 9.87 -3.43
CA THR A 85 18.19 9.55 -3.64
C THR A 85 18.49 8.22 -4.34
N ASN A 86 17.50 7.33 -4.56
CA ASN A 86 17.76 5.99 -5.14
C ASN A 86 16.73 5.56 -6.20
N VAL A 87 16.32 6.45 -7.11
CA VAL A 87 15.52 6.03 -8.28
C VAL A 87 16.45 5.47 -9.36
N ASN A 88 16.87 4.22 -9.17
CA ASN A 88 17.51 3.46 -10.25
C ASN A 88 16.43 2.93 -11.21
N SER A 89 16.74 3.03 -12.51
CA SER A 89 15.84 2.89 -13.65
C SER A 89 15.01 1.59 -13.68
N ARG A 90 13.66 1.70 -13.75
CA ARG A 90 12.66 0.81 -14.42
C ARG A 90 11.24 0.92 -13.84
N ALA A 91 11.06 1.43 -12.62
CA ALA A 91 9.75 1.61 -11.99
C ALA A 91 8.97 2.81 -12.58
N VAL A 92 7.64 2.78 -12.50
CA VAL A 92 6.75 3.88 -12.94
C VAL A 92 6.34 4.76 -11.74
N ALA A 93 6.13 4.13 -10.59
CA ALA A 93 5.99 4.73 -9.28
C ALA A 93 6.49 3.72 -8.24
N PHE A 94 6.67 4.16 -6.99
CA PHE A 94 6.84 3.28 -5.85
C PHE A 94 6.18 3.87 -4.61
N ALA A 95 5.59 3.03 -3.78
CA ALA A 95 5.07 3.41 -2.47
C ALA A 95 6.04 3.05 -1.34
N LYS A 96 6.04 3.89 -0.30
CA LYS A 96 6.65 3.58 0.98
C LYS A 96 5.75 4.04 2.12
N TYR A 97 5.35 3.08 2.95
CA TYR A 97 4.62 3.36 4.17
C TYR A 97 5.61 3.72 5.29
N GLU A 98 5.34 4.81 6.02
CA GLU A 98 6.20 5.25 7.11
C GLU A 98 5.44 5.18 8.44
N LEU A 99 5.92 4.30 9.32
CA LEU A 99 5.31 3.96 10.62
C LEU A 99 5.66 4.96 11.74
N SER A 100 6.74 5.73 11.58
CA SER A 100 7.39 6.46 12.67
C SER A 100 7.60 7.95 12.40
N LEU A 101 6.96 8.50 11.36
CA LEU A 101 6.97 9.95 11.19
C LEU A 101 6.12 10.60 12.29
N PRO A 102 6.62 11.63 12.98
CA PRO A 102 5.86 12.33 14.01
C PRO A 102 4.85 13.28 13.37
N GLU A 103 4.02 12.78 12.46
CA GLU A 103 2.77 13.44 12.12
C GLU A 103 1.87 13.30 13.35
N GLY A 104 1.41 14.42 13.92
CA GLY A 104 0.82 14.46 15.27
C GLY A 104 0.03 13.20 15.69
N ALA A 105 0.48 12.56 16.76
CA ALA A 105 -0.01 11.38 17.51
C ALA A 105 -0.63 10.17 16.76
N ASP A 106 -1.46 10.35 15.73
CA ASP A 106 -2.32 9.31 15.14
C ASP A 106 -2.22 9.18 13.61
N ARG A 107 -1.41 10.01 12.93
CA ARG A 107 -1.34 10.03 11.46
C ARG A 107 -0.23 9.16 10.91
N LYS A 108 -0.61 8.18 10.09
CA LYS A 108 0.33 7.36 9.31
C LYS A 108 0.48 7.93 7.90
N VAL A 109 1.69 7.86 7.33
CA VAL A 109 1.97 8.43 6.01
C VAL A 109 2.21 7.32 4.99
N CYS A 110 1.49 7.39 3.89
CA CYS A 110 1.75 6.65 2.67
C CYS A 110 2.46 7.57 1.69
N LYS A 111 3.73 7.34 1.37
CA LYS A 111 4.41 8.10 0.31
C LYS A 111 4.28 7.34 -1.00
N VAL A 112 3.83 8.01 -2.06
CA VAL A 112 3.83 7.47 -3.42
C VAL A 112 4.69 8.39 -4.27
N VAL A 113 5.78 7.85 -4.81
CA VAL A 113 6.75 8.59 -5.59
C VAL A 113 6.61 8.20 -7.06
N PHE A 114 6.23 9.14 -7.91
CA PHE A 114 6.19 8.95 -9.36
C PHE A 114 7.53 9.35 -9.98
N VAL A 115 7.90 8.66 -11.05
CA VAL A 115 9.16 8.93 -11.76
C VAL A 115 9.08 10.23 -12.58
N ASP A 116 7.92 10.53 -13.15
CA ASP A 116 7.66 11.78 -13.86
C ASP A 116 6.18 12.19 -13.74
N GLU A 117 5.88 13.42 -14.09
CA GLU A 117 4.54 14.01 -13.97
C GLU A 117 3.48 13.29 -14.81
N LYS A 118 3.83 12.76 -15.99
CA LYS A 118 2.88 12.03 -16.86
C LYS A 118 2.43 10.70 -16.23
N ARG A 119 3.19 10.19 -15.26
CA ARG A 119 2.84 8.98 -14.50
C ARG A 119 1.98 9.27 -13.27
N ALA A 120 1.88 10.53 -12.84
CA ALA A 120 1.05 10.95 -11.73
C ALA A 120 -0.43 11.05 -12.16
N VAL A 121 -1.03 9.91 -12.50
CA VAL A 121 -2.41 9.77 -12.98
C VAL A 121 -3.16 8.72 -12.18
N VAL A 122 -4.47 8.90 -12.08
CA VAL A 122 -5.37 7.84 -11.57
C VAL A 122 -5.35 6.66 -12.53
N GLY A 123 -5.26 5.44 -11.99
CA GLY A 123 -5.26 4.21 -12.76
C GLY A 123 -4.57 3.05 -12.03
N SER A 124 -4.34 1.96 -12.75
CA SER A 124 -3.82 0.69 -12.19
C SER A 124 -2.50 0.82 -11.43
N THR A 125 -1.60 1.71 -11.87
CA THR A 125 -0.30 1.91 -11.20
C THR A 125 -0.50 2.54 -9.83
N LEU A 126 -1.25 3.64 -9.76
CA LEU A 126 -1.56 4.29 -8.49
C LEU A 126 -2.29 3.32 -7.55
N MET A 127 -3.27 2.57 -8.06
CA MET A 127 -3.97 1.54 -7.28
C MET A 127 -2.98 0.52 -6.65
N HIS A 128 -2.07 -0.04 -7.46
CA HIS A 128 -1.06 -0.98 -6.99
C HIS A 128 -0.18 -0.39 -5.89
N GLU A 129 0.32 0.83 -6.08
CA GLU A 129 1.12 1.52 -5.07
C GLU A 129 0.33 1.80 -3.77
N LEU A 130 -0.96 2.13 -3.88
CA LEU A 130 -1.81 2.33 -2.71
C LEU A 130 -2.05 1.01 -1.95
N MET A 131 -2.04 -0.15 -2.62
CA MET A 131 -2.13 -1.44 -1.95
C MET A 131 -0.91 -1.74 -1.09
N HIS A 132 0.30 -1.37 -1.53
CA HIS A 132 1.49 -1.43 -0.67
C HIS A 132 1.31 -0.62 0.61
N CYS A 133 0.74 0.58 0.51
CA CYS A 133 0.44 1.38 1.69
C CYS A 133 -0.64 0.77 2.59
N ARG A 134 -1.67 0.13 2.01
CA ARG A 134 -2.69 -0.58 2.79
C ARG A 134 -2.10 -1.80 3.51
N ILE A 135 -1.19 -2.51 2.87
CA ILE A 135 -0.42 -3.61 3.49
C ILE A 135 0.42 -3.08 4.65
N GLY A 136 1.20 -2.01 4.44
CA GLY A 136 2.00 -1.38 5.49
C GLY A 136 1.14 -0.92 6.68
N SER A 137 -0.07 -0.43 6.42
CA SER A 137 -1.02 -0.10 7.50
C SER A 137 -1.46 -1.34 8.29
N SER A 138 -1.64 -2.46 7.59
CA SER A 138 -2.03 -3.76 8.17
C SER A 138 -0.91 -4.43 8.95
N GLU A 139 0.38 -4.06 8.78
CA GLU A 139 1.50 -4.54 9.60
C GLU A 139 1.37 -4.21 11.09
N LEU A 140 0.44 -3.32 11.44
CA LEU A 140 0.14 -2.98 12.81
C LEU A 140 -0.89 -3.94 13.43
N GLU A 141 -1.60 -4.70 12.61
CA GLU A 141 -2.61 -5.67 13.03
C GLU A 141 -1.97 -7.03 13.33
N ALA A 142 -2.40 -7.66 14.42
CA ALA A 142 -1.82 -8.92 14.90
C ALA A 142 -2.03 -10.09 13.93
N ASP A 143 -3.16 -10.10 13.22
CA ASP A 143 -3.53 -11.15 12.27
C ASP A 143 -2.63 -11.18 11.03
N TYR A 144 -2.23 -10.01 10.53
CA TYR A 144 -1.31 -9.89 9.41
C TYR A 144 0.13 -10.20 9.84
N ARG A 145 0.57 -9.74 11.02
CA ARG A 145 1.88 -10.12 11.59
C ARG A 145 2.08 -11.63 11.70
N ALA A 146 1.02 -12.36 12.08
CA ALA A 146 1.07 -13.81 12.12
C ALA A 146 1.28 -14.44 10.73
N GLN A 147 0.80 -13.80 9.65
CA GLN A 147 1.03 -14.28 8.28
C GLN A 147 2.47 -14.00 7.81
N ILE A 148 3.05 -12.84 8.16
CA ILE A 148 4.45 -12.50 7.87
C ILE A 148 5.39 -13.60 8.39
N GLY A 149 5.19 -14.06 9.64
CA GLY A 149 5.99 -15.14 10.22
C GLY A 149 5.91 -16.45 9.42
N LYS A 150 4.72 -16.79 8.89
CA LYS A 150 4.56 -17.97 8.04
C LYS A 150 5.31 -17.83 6.72
N VAL A 151 5.25 -16.65 6.10
CA VAL A 151 5.94 -16.36 4.83
C VAL A 151 7.44 -16.54 4.96
N ILE A 152 8.05 -15.97 6.01
CA ILE A 152 9.48 -16.12 6.28
C ILE A 152 9.85 -17.59 6.49
N ALA A 153 8.97 -18.36 7.12
CA ALA A 153 9.20 -19.78 7.38
C ALA A 153 9.04 -20.70 6.15
N LEU A 154 8.49 -20.20 5.03
CA LEU A 154 8.26 -21.02 3.84
C LEU A 154 9.55 -21.44 3.13
N GLU A 155 10.58 -20.60 3.14
CA GLU A 155 11.85 -20.88 2.49
C GLU A 155 13.00 -20.28 3.30
N LYS A 156 13.68 -21.14 4.06
CA LYS A 156 14.68 -20.74 5.07
C LYS A 156 16.01 -20.34 4.44
N ASP A 157 16.29 -20.79 3.22
CA ASP A 157 17.53 -20.51 2.52
C ASP A 157 17.56 -19.12 1.86
N ILE A 158 16.43 -18.39 1.91
CA ILE A 158 16.27 -17.05 1.37
C ILE A 158 16.19 -16.05 2.52
N ARG A 159 16.86 -14.90 2.37
CA ARG A 159 16.83 -13.82 3.37
C ARG A 159 15.37 -13.41 3.63
N PRO A 160 14.94 -13.26 4.89
CA PRO A 160 13.56 -12.89 5.23
C PRO A 160 13.02 -11.69 4.45
N GLY A 161 13.84 -10.64 4.28
CA GLY A 161 13.44 -9.44 3.53
C GLY A 161 13.13 -9.70 2.06
N ALA A 162 13.84 -10.63 1.40
CA ALA A 162 13.60 -10.96 -0.01
C ALA A 162 12.32 -11.77 -0.20
N SER A 163 12.04 -12.71 0.71
CA SER A 163 10.78 -13.46 0.72
C SER A 163 9.58 -12.56 1.02
N LEU A 164 9.72 -11.65 1.99
CA LEU A 164 8.67 -10.69 2.34
C LEU A 164 8.38 -9.72 1.20
N SER A 165 9.42 -9.13 0.59
CA SER A 165 9.24 -8.22 -0.54
C SER A 165 8.50 -8.89 -1.72
N MET A 166 8.88 -10.12 -2.07
CA MET A 166 8.17 -10.85 -3.14
C MET A 166 6.73 -11.18 -2.76
N PHE A 167 6.48 -11.60 -1.51
CA PHE A 167 5.12 -11.87 -1.05
C PHE A 167 4.26 -10.61 -1.03
N GLU A 168 4.81 -9.48 -0.58
CA GLU A 168 4.12 -8.19 -0.56
C GLU A 168 3.69 -7.75 -1.97
N GLU A 169 4.57 -7.88 -2.98
CA GLU A 169 4.22 -7.59 -4.37
C GLU A 169 3.09 -8.48 -4.89
N VAL A 170 3.13 -9.79 -4.59
CA VAL A 170 2.06 -10.73 -4.94
C VAL A 170 0.76 -10.36 -4.25
N LEU A 171 0.84 -9.99 -2.97
CA LEU A 171 -0.32 -9.60 -2.18
C LEU A 171 -0.93 -8.28 -2.68
N ALA A 172 -0.11 -7.26 -2.96
CA ALA A 172 -0.55 -5.98 -3.50
C ALA A 172 -1.28 -6.15 -4.84
N ARG A 173 -0.79 -7.04 -5.71
CA ARG A 173 -1.45 -7.38 -6.98
C ARG A 173 -2.75 -8.13 -6.77
N ALA A 174 -2.77 -9.10 -5.86
CA ALA A 174 -3.97 -9.84 -5.51
C ALA A 174 -5.07 -8.92 -4.93
N MET A 175 -4.68 -7.95 -4.10
CA MET A 175 -5.58 -6.92 -3.57
C MET A 175 -6.06 -5.98 -4.69
N SER A 176 -5.17 -5.57 -5.59
CA SER A 176 -5.52 -4.73 -6.74
C SER A 176 -6.55 -5.41 -7.66
N LEU A 177 -6.35 -6.69 -7.95
CA LEU A 177 -7.32 -7.52 -8.68
C LEU A 177 -8.64 -7.59 -7.93
N SER A 178 -8.61 -7.86 -6.63
CA SER A 178 -9.80 -7.94 -5.78
C SER A 178 -10.60 -6.63 -5.82
N TYR A 179 -9.91 -5.50 -5.76
CA TYR A 179 -10.54 -4.18 -5.85
C TYR A 179 -11.21 -3.97 -7.21
N ILE A 180 -10.51 -4.24 -8.31
CA ILE A 180 -11.06 -4.08 -9.66
C ILE A 180 -12.30 -4.94 -9.87
N VAL A 181 -12.26 -6.21 -9.43
CA VAL A 181 -13.38 -7.14 -9.52
C VAL A 181 -14.56 -6.66 -8.66
N ASN A 182 -14.31 -6.26 -7.40
CA ASN A 182 -15.37 -5.88 -6.47
C ASN A 182 -16.06 -4.56 -6.84
N TYR A 183 -15.34 -3.62 -7.44
CA TYR A 183 -15.88 -2.30 -7.81
C TYR A 183 -16.31 -2.22 -9.29
N GLY A 184 -16.28 -3.33 -10.04
CA GLY A 184 -16.70 -3.38 -11.43
C GLY A 184 -15.91 -2.45 -12.35
N ILE A 185 -14.66 -2.13 -11.97
CA ILE A 185 -13.80 -1.25 -12.76
C ILE A 185 -13.42 -2.01 -14.03
N LYS A 186 -13.85 -1.48 -15.17
CA LYS A 186 -13.68 -2.13 -16.48
C LYS A 186 -12.23 -2.10 -17.00
N GLU A 187 -11.29 -1.53 -16.23
CA GLU A 187 -9.87 -1.68 -16.48
C GLU A 187 -9.41 -3.11 -16.17
N ASP A 188 -9.67 -3.94 -17.18
CA ASP A 188 -8.68 -4.73 -17.89
C ASP A 188 -8.15 -5.96 -17.11
N ALA A 189 -9.05 -6.93 -16.91
CA ALA A 189 -8.64 -8.33 -16.75
C ALA A 189 -7.57 -8.71 -17.80
N ASP A 190 -7.64 -8.16 -19.02
CA ASP A 190 -6.63 -8.28 -20.08
C ASP A 190 -5.31 -7.57 -19.73
N PHE A 191 -5.30 -6.45 -19.01
CA PHE A 191 -4.06 -5.81 -18.53
C PHE A 191 -3.39 -6.68 -17.48
N PHE A 192 -4.17 -7.19 -16.52
CA PHE A 192 -3.67 -8.14 -15.54
C PHE A 192 -3.14 -9.38 -16.23
N GLN A 193 -3.90 -9.98 -17.15
CA GLN A 193 -3.51 -11.17 -17.89
C GLN A 193 -2.27 -10.94 -18.78
N ARG A 194 -2.14 -9.78 -19.44
CA ARG A 194 -0.94 -9.40 -20.20
C ARG A 194 0.29 -9.22 -19.30
N ARG A 195 0.16 -8.53 -18.17
CA ARG A 195 1.25 -8.42 -17.18
C ARG A 195 1.63 -9.77 -16.61
N MET A 196 0.65 -10.65 -16.44
CA MET A 196 0.85 -12.02 -15.94
C MET A 196 1.63 -12.93 -16.88
N GLN A 197 1.72 -12.58 -18.17
CA GLN A 197 2.52 -13.31 -19.15
C GLN A 197 3.98 -12.83 -19.20
N LEU A 198 4.34 -11.73 -18.51
CA LEU A 198 5.70 -11.23 -18.49
C LEU A 198 6.56 -11.99 -17.45
N PRO A 199 7.89 -12.08 -17.66
CA PRO A 199 8.80 -12.59 -16.65
C PRO A 199 9.09 -11.54 -15.55
N TYR A 200 9.68 -12.00 -14.44
CA TYR A 200 10.29 -11.12 -13.44
C TYR A 200 11.40 -10.25 -14.09
N PRO A 201 11.56 -8.95 -13.74
CA PRO A 201 10.88 -8.17 -12.70
C PRO A 201 9.58 -7.48 -13.15
N SER A 202 9.18 -7.60 -14.41
CA SER A 202 7.94 -6.98 -14.90
C SER A 202 6.68 -7.64 -14.30
N ASN A 203 6.83 -8.88 -13.83
CA ASN A 203 5.80 -9.64 -13.14
C ASN A 203 6.37 -10.28 -11.85
N PRO A 204 6.39 -9.61 -10.69
CA PRO A 204 6.56 -10.28 -9.40
C PRO A 204 5.46 -11.31 -9.15
N GLY A 205 5.89 -12.52 -8.81
CA GLY A 205 5.01 -13.67 -8.59
C GLY A 205 4.47 -14.36 -9.84
N PRO A 206 5.25 -14.57 -10.93
CA PRO A 206 4.71 -15.11 -12.17
C PRO A 206 4.15 -16.52 -12.00
N ASN A 207 4.65 -17.30 -11.03
CA ASN A 207 4.13 -18.64 -10.74
C ASN A 207 2.91 -18.61 -9.81
N ALA A 208 2.89 -17.76 -8.78
CA ALA A 208 1.86 -17.74 -7.76
C ALA A 208 0.58 -16.98 -8.19
N MET A 209 0.72 -15.92 -8.98
CA MET A 209 -0.41 -15.08 -9.37
C MET A 209 -1.46 -15.76 -10.28
N PRO A 210 -1.15 -16.72 -11.17
CA PRO A 210 -2.18 -17.52 -11.84
C PRO A 210 -3.07 -18.28 -10.85
N ARG A 211 -2.48 -18.77 -9.74
CA ARG A 211 -3.25 -19.41 -8.66
C ARG A 211 -4.10 -18.39 -7.91
N VAL A 212 -3.58 -17.18 -7.66
CA VAL A 212 -4.39 -16.07 -7.13
C VAL A 212 -5.61 -15.84 -8.01
N LEU A 213 -5.44 -15.65 -9.33
CA LEU A 213 -6.54 -15.44 -10.27
C LEU A 213 -7.61 -16.53 -10.18
N HIS A 214 -7.18 -17.79 -10.16
CA HIS A 214 -8.09 -18.93 -9.99
C HIS A 214 -8.89 -18.85 -8.67
N LEU A 215 -8.22 -18.62 -7.54
CA LEU A 215 -8.88 -18.52 -6.23
C LEU A 215 -9.83 -17.31 -6.16
N CYS A 216 -9.42 -16.20 -6.74
CA CYS A 216 -10.14 -14.94 -6.72
C CYS A 216 -11.38 -14.94 -7.62
N ILE A 217 -11.21 -15.28 -8.90
CA ILE A 217 -12.26 -15.22 -9.92
C ILE A 217 -13.23 -16.39 -9.81
N GLN A 218 -12.71 -17.61 -9.59
CA GLN A 218 -13.55 -18.82 -9.68
C GLN A 218 -14.11 -19.25 -8.33
N LYS A 219 -13.51 -18.83 -7.21
CA LYS A 219 -13.95 -19.22 -5.85
C LYS A 219 -14.41 -18.04 -4.98
N GLY A 220 -14.54 -16.84 -5.58
CA GLY A 220 -15.02 -15.64 -4.88
C GLY A 220 -14.17 -15.26 -3.66
N ALA A 221 -12.90 -15.64 -3.64
CA ALA A 221 -12.03 -15.52 -2.46
C ALA A 221 -11.26 -14.19 -2.38
N CYS A 222 -11.64 -13.20 -3.19
CA CYS A 222 -10.96 -11.90 -3.28
C CYS A 222 -11.35 -10.97 -2.11
N SER A 223 -10.35 -10.60 -1.30
CA SER A 223 -10.49 -9.60 -0.24
C SER A 223 -9.53 -8.45 -0.52
N ILE A 224 -9.97 -7.22 -0.27
CA ILE A 224 -9.07 -6.05 -0.27
C ILE A 224 -8.36 -5.86 1.09
N GLU A 225 -8.65 -6.71 2.08
CA GLU A 225 -7.98 -6.72 3.38
C GLU A 225 -6.77 -7.65 3.37
N ALA A 226 -5.59 -7.09 3.69
CA ALA A 226 -4.31 -7.78 3.60
C ALA A 226 -4.23 -9.02 4.50
N GLY A 227 -4.63 -8.92 5.78
CA GLY A 227 -4.62 -10.04 6.73
C GLY A 227 -5.47 -11.23 6.28
N SER A 228 -6.71 -10.96 5.89
CA SER A 228 -7.66 -11.98 5.42
C SER A 228 -7.18 -12.65 4.12
N LEU A 229 -6.73 -11.85 3.15
CA LEU A 229 -6.25 -12.37 1.88
C LEU A 229 -4.96 -13.18 2.05
N ALA A 230 -3.99 -12.67 2.81
CA ALA A 230 -2.75 -13.39 3.12
C ALA A 230 -3.04 -14.73 3.80
N LYS A 231 -3.94 -14.75 4.80
CA LYS A 231 -4.35 -15.99 5.47
C LYS A 231 -4.98 -16.97 4.48
N LYS A 232 -5.85 -16.51 3.58
CA LYS A 232 -6.50 -17.35 2.58
C LYS A 232 -5.49 -17.96 1.62
N LEU A 233 -4.59 -17.16 1.08
CA LEU A 233 -3.54 -17.59 0.15
C LEU A 233 -2.57 -18.58 0.81
N LEU A 234 -2.12 -18.30 2.03
CA LEU A 234 -1.17 -19.15 2.75
C LEU A 234 -1.78 -20.46 3.28
N ASN A 235 -3.12 -20.56 3.29
CA ASN A 235 -3.82 -21.81 3.56
C ASN A 235 -3.99 -22.69 2.31
N ASP A 236 -3.60 -22.21 1.12
CA ASP A 236 -3.63 -22.98 -0.12
C ASP A 236 -2.22 -23.57 -0.39
N ASP A 237 -2.11 -24.90 -0.35
CA ASP A 237 -0.81 -25.58 -0.50
C ASP A 237 -0.19 -25.37 -1.87
N GLU A 238 -1.01 -25.34 -2.93
CA GLU A 238 -0.56 -25.08 -4.29
C GLU A 238 0.01 -23.67 -4.43
N PHE A 239 -0.68 -22.65 -3.91
CA PHE A 239 -0.17 -21.29 -3.86
C PHE A 239 1.17 -21.21 -3.14
N LYS A 240 1.33 -21.83 -1.96
CA LYS A 240 2.61 -21.83 -1.22
C LYS A 240 3.75 -22.41 -2.05
N GLN A 241 3.54 -23.52 -2.75
CA GLN A 241 4.57 -24.13 -3.59
C GLN A 241 4.96 -23.24 -4.77
N LEU A 242 3.99 -22.56 -5.38
CA LEU A 242 4.25 -21.60 -6.46
C LEU A 242 4.97 -20.35 -5.95
N LEU A 243 4.60 -19.86 -4.78
CA LEU A 243 5.26 -18.72 -4.12
C LEU A 243 6.73 -19.01 -3.78
N ILE A 244 7.05 -20.23 -3.32
CA ILE A 244 8.44 -20.66 -3.10
C ILE A 244 9.26 -20.62 -4.40
N LYS A 245 8.67 -21.00 -5.54
CA LYS A 245 9.34 -20.87 -6.85
C LYS A 245 9.63 -19.40 -7.18
N ASP A 246 8.68 -18.51 -6.89
CA ASP A 246 8.85 -17.07 -7.10
C ASP A 246 9.92 -16.48 -6.18
N PHE A 247 10.01 -16.91 -4.92
CA PHE A 247 11.10 -16.51 -4.01
C PHE A 247 12.46 -16.89 -4.57
N LYS A 248 12.62 -18.13 -5.04
CA LYS A 248 13.88 -18.62 -5.63
C LYS A 248 14.27 -17.85 -6.89
N ALA A 249 13.31 -17.60 -7.77
CA ALA A 249 13.54 -16.82 -8.99
C ALA A 249 13.95 -15.37 -8.68
N ASN A 250 13.29 -14.73 -7.71
CA ASN A 250 13.62 -13.38 -7.24
C ASN A 250 15.04 -13.31 -6.68
N ASN A 251 15.36 -14.22 -5.76
CA ASN A 251 16.65 -14.27 -5.10
C ASN A 251 17.80 -14.47 -6.12
N ALA A 252 17.61 -15.38 -7.08
CA ALA A 252 18.57 -15.59 -8.16
C ALA A 252 18.77 -14.34 -9.05
N PHE A 253 17.69 -13.61 -9.34
CA PHE A 253 17.79 -12.35 -10.08
C PHE A 253 18.54 -11.29 -9.28
N ASN A 254 18.17 -11.06 -8.02
CA ASN A 254 18.78 -10.04 -7.16
C ASN A 254 20.29 -10.25 -7.02
N GLN A 255 20.71 -11.51 -6.81
CA GLN A 255 22.13 -11.90 -6.81
C GLN A 255 22.82 -11.58 -8.14
N LYS A 256 22.17 -11.84 -9.28
CA LYS A 256 22.72 -11.56 -10.62
C LYS A 256 22.93 -10.07 -10.88
N VAL A 257 22.07 -9.20 -10.34
CA VAL A 257 22.12 -7.75 -10.58
C VAL A 257 22.79 -6.96 -9.46
N GLY A 258 23.30 -7.63 -8.41
CA GLY A 258 24.04 -7.00 -7.32
C GLY A 258 23.14 -6.28 -6.29
N PHE A 259 21.88 -6.69 -6.16
CA PHE A 259 21.05 -6.31 -5.03
C PHE A 259 21.16 -7.40 -3.95
N ASP A 260 21.69 -7.05 -2.79
CA ASP A 260 21.85 -7.94 -1.62
C ASP A 260 20.65 -7.85 -0.65
#